data_AF-A0A412EM08-F1
#
_entry.id   AF-A0A412EM08-F1
#
_cell.length_a   1.000
_cell.length_b   1.000
_cell.length_c   1.000
_cell.angle_alpha   90.00
_cell.angle_beta   90.00
_cell.angle_gamma   90.00
#
_symmetry.space_group_name_H-M   'P 1'
#
loop_
_entity.id
_entity.type
_entity.pdbx_description
1 polymer ?
#
loop_
_entity_poly.entity_id
_entity_poly.type
_entity_poly.pdbx_seq_one_letter_code
_entity_poly.pdbx_strand_id
1 'polypeptide(L)' 'MGLMDAITAEDRVQLKVSDLETLMKNAAKADLIFNGIRAEVPHRYMREIITGKKEEDADETKASKETEGQEHETTD' A
#
# COMPACT_ATOMS: atom_id res chain seq x y z
N MET A 1 6.81 -14.22 -25.63
CA MET A 1 5.72 -13.24 -25.79
C MET A 1 5.26 -12.84 -24.41
N GLY A 2 5.28 -11.55 -24.09
CA GLY A 2 4.80 -11.01 -22.82
C GLY A 2 3.27 -10.92 -22.80
N LEU A 3 2.70 -10.63 -21.62
CA LEU A 3 1.26 -10.46 -21.45
C LEU A 3 0.68 -9.39 -22.40
N MET A 4 1.45 -8.33 -22.68
CA MET A 4 1.05 -7.26 -23.61
C MET A 4 0.98 -7.71 -25.06
N ASP A 5 1.80 -8.69 -25.47
CA ASP A 5 1.76 -9.25 -26.83
C ASP A 5 0.51 -10.11 -27.05
N ALA A 6 -0.07 -10.63 -25.96
CA ALA A 6 -1.28 -11.44 -25.99
C ALA A 6 -2.57 -10.59 -26.03
N ILE A 7 -2.50 -9.30 -25.70
CA ILE A 7 -3.64 -8.37 -25.76
C ILE A 7 -3.72 -7.85 -27.21
N THR A 8 -4.24 -8.68 -28.11
CA THR A 8 -4.63 -8.27 -29.47
C THR A 8 -6.16 -8.26 -29.58
N ALA A 9 -6.69 -7.52 -30.56
CA ALA A 9 -8.11 -7.26 -30.70
C ALA A 9 -8.91 -8.57 -30.85
N GLU A 10 -9.52 -8.99 -29.73
CA GLU A 10 -10.57 -10.00 -29.63
C GLU A 10 -10.17 -11.48 -29.78
N ASP A 11 -8.89 -11.83 -29.60
CA ASP A 11 -8.48 -13.23 -29.64
C ASP A 11 -8.60 -13.94 -28.27
N ARG A 12 -8.93 -15.23 -28.30
CA ARG A 12 -9.03 -16.07 -27.08
C ARG A 12 -7.64 -16.52 -26.66
N VAL A 13 -7.12 -15.96 -25.58
CA VAL A 13 -5.83 -16.35 -25.02
C VAL A 13 -6.02 -17.34 -23.87
N GLN A 14 -5.26 -18.44 -23.90
CA GLN A 14 -5.09 -19.29 -22.72
C GLN A 14 -4.10 -18.62 -21.75
N LEU A 15 -4.63 -18.15 -20.63
CA LEU A 15 -3.87 -17.51 -19.54
C LEU A 15 -3.88 -18.42 -18.31
N LYS A 16 -2.76 -18.46 -17.58
CA LYS A 16 -2.78 -19.03 -16.24
C LYS A 16 -3.60 -18.12 -15.34
N VAL A 17 -4.40 -18.71 -14.45
CA VAL A 17 -5.21 -17.96 -13.49
C VAL A 17 -4.33 -17.08 -12.58
N SER A 18 -3.11 -17.52 -12.27
CA SER A 18 -2.10 -16.72 -11.54
C SER A 18 -1.74 -15.41 -12.22
N ASP A 19 -1.66 -15.43 -13.55
CA ASP A 19 -1.26 -14.27 -14.35
C ASP A 19 -2.43 -13.29 -14.44
N LEU A 20 -3.66 -13.81 -14.57
CA LEU A 20 -4.88 -13.02 -14.48
C LEU A 20 -5.05 -12.39 -13.09
N GLU A 21 -4.83 -13.14 -12.02
CA GLU A 21 -4.89 -12.65 -10.64
C GLU A 21 -3.90 -11.49 -10.44
N THR A 22 -2.66 -11.66 -10.92
CA THR A 22 -1.62 -10.64 -10.82
C THR A 22 -2.00 -9.38 -11.60
N LEU A 23 -2.52 -9.54 -12.82
CA LEU A 23 -3.01 -8.44 -13.64
C LEU A 23 -4.14 -7.68 -12.93
N MET A 24 -5.13 -8.41 -12.40
CA MET A 24 -6.26 -7.82 -11.67
C MET A 24 -5.81 -7.06 -10.42
N LYS A 25 -4.90 -7.63 -9.62
CA LYS A 25 -4.35 -6.94 -8.44
C LYS A 25 -3.64 -5.65 -8.81
N ASN A 26 -2.88 -5.65 -9.91
CA ASN A 26 -2.17 -4.46 -10.38
C ASN A 26 -3.14 -3.40 -10.92
N ALA A 27 -4.17 -3.81 -11.66
CA ALA A 27 -5.23 -2.91 -12.15
C ALA A 27 -5.96 -2.23 -10.98
N ALA A 28 -6.39 -3.00 -9.97
CA ALA A 28 -7.06 -2.46 -8.79
C ALA A 28 -6.19 -1.47 -8.01
N LYS A 29 -4.89 -1.77 -7.83
CA LYS A 29 -3.93 -0.84 -7.20
C LYS A 29 -3.78 0.45 -8.00
N ALA A 30 -3.67 0.36 -9.32
CA ALA A 30 -3.54 1.51 -10.19
C ALA A 30 -4.78 2.44 -10.08
N ASP A 31 -5.98 1.87 -10.13
CA ASP A 31 -7.23 2.64 -9.99
C ASP A 31 -7.32 3.37 -8.65
N LEU A 32 -6.96 2.70 -7.54
CA LEU A 32 -6.92 3.32 -6.22
C LEU A 32 -5.93 4.50 -6.18
N ILE A 33 -4.74 4.34 -6.78
CA ILE A 33 -3.73 5.40 -6.82
C ILE A 33 -4.22 6.58 -7.68
N PHE A 34 -4.75 6.33 -8.88
CA PHE A 34 -5.24 7.41 -9.73
C PHE A 34 -6.41 8.17 -9.11
N ASN A 35 -7.34 7.46 -8.47
CA ASN A 35 -8.46 8.08 -7.78
C ASN A 35 -8.00 8.86 -6.54
N GLY A 36 -7.03 8.34 -5.79
CA GLY A 36 -6.46 9.04 -4.64
C GLY A 36 -5.73 10.33 -5.03
N ILE A 37 -5.00 10.32 -6.15
CA ILE A 37 -4.37 11.55 -6.69
C ILE A 37 -5.46 12.55 -7.10
N ARG A 38 -6.51 12.11 -7.80
CA ARG A 38 -7.62 12.98 -8.21
C ARG A 38 -8.38 13.62 -7.04
N ALA A 39 -8.47 12.92 -5.92
CA ALA A 39 -9.12 13.39 -4.71
C ALA A 39 -8.17 14.14 -3.76
N GLU A 40 -6.93 14.44 -4.18
CA GLU A 40 -5.92 15.13 -3.39
C GLU A 40 -5.66 14.46 -2.03
N VAL A 41 -5.72 13.12 -2.00
CA VAL A 41 -5.49 12.36 -0.76
C VAL A 41 -4.07 12.62 -0.26
N PRO A 42 -3.89 12.96 1.04
CA PRO A 42 -2.57 13.17 1.61
C PRO A 42 -1.62 12.00 1.32
N HIS A 43 -0.37 12.33 0.98
CA HIS A 43 0.63 11.34 0.54
C HIS A 43 0.81 10.17 1.52
N ARG A 44 0.57 10.40 2.81
CA ARG A 44 0.73 9.39 3.87
C ARG A 44 -0.26 8.26 3.65
N TYR A 45 -1.54 8.58 3.56
CA TYR A 45 -2.59 7.58 3.35
C TYR A 45 -2.42 6.85 2.01
N MET A 46 -1.93 7.54 0.98
CA MET A 46 -1.59 6.91 -0.30
C MET A 46 -0.51 5.84 -0.15
N ARG A 47 0.55 6.11 0.63
CA ARG A 47 1.60 5.10 0.92
C ARG A 47 1.09 3.96 1.79
N GLU A 48 0.24 4.25 2.77
CA GLU A 48 -0.38 3.21 3.60
C GLU A 48 -1.26 2.25 2.78
N ILE A 49 -2.01 2.78 1.80
CA ILE A 49 -2.79 1.97 0.85
C ILE A 49 -1.88 1.10 -0.03
N ILE A 50 -0.74 1.63 -0.49
CA ILE A 50 0.20 0.89 -1.35
C ILE A 50 0.94 -0.20 -0.57
N THR A 51 1.40 0.11 0.64
CA THR A 51 2.18 -0.80 1.49
C THR A 51 1.31 -1.79 2.28
N GLY A 52 0.04 -1.46 2.49
CA GLY A 52 -0.87 -2.19 3.35
C GLY A 52 -0.52 -2.09 4.84
N LYS A 53 0.32 -1.11 5.23
CA LYS A 53 0.76 -0.90 6.61
C LYS A 53 0.47 0.54 7.01
N LYS A 54 -0.05 0.73 8.22
CA LYS A 54 -0.20 2.06 8.80
C LYS A 54 1.19 2.62 9.11
N GLU A 55 1.46 3.86 8.70
CA GLU A 55 2.71 4.53 9.05
C GLU A 55 2.56 5.10 10.46
N GLU A 56 3.51 4.80 11.34
CA GLU A 56 3.60 5.44 12.66
C GLU A 56 4.02 6.89 12.47
N ASP A 57 3.32 7.80 13.13
CA ASP A 57 3.71 9.20 13.12
C ASP A 57 5.04 9.38 13.85
N ALA A 58 5.99 10.07 13.22
CA ALA A 58 7.25 10.41 13.87
C ALA A 58 7.07 11.25 15.16
N ASP A 59 5.91 11.91 15.32
CA ASP A 59 5.52 12.62 16.53
C ASP A 59 4.91 11.69 17.60
N GLU A 60 4.20 10.63 17.22
CA GLU A 60 3.69 9.62 18.17
C GLU A 60 4.83 8.79 18.78
N THR A 61 5.95 8.61 18.07
CA THR A 61 7.14 7.90 18.57
C THR A 61 7.88 8.66 19.68
N LYS A 62 7.65 9.98 19.83
CA LYS A 62 8.23 10.76 20.93
C LYS A 62 7.40 10.65 22.20
N ALA A 63 6.08 10.66 22.07
CA ALA A 63 5.16 10.52 23.19
C ALA A 63 5.22 9.13 23.84
N SER A 64 5.48 8.06 23.08
CA SER A 64 5.60 6.71 23.63
C SER A 64 6.94 6.40 24.31
N LYS A 65 8.00 7.15 23.99
CA LYS A 65 9.34 6.98 24.61
C LYS A 65 9.53 7.78 25.90
N GLU A 66 8.75 8.84 26.10
CA GLU A 66 8.80 9.62 27.35
C GLU A 66 8.11 8.88 28.52
N THR A 67 7.12 8.03 28.24
CA THR A 67 6.40 7.28 29.27
C THR A 67 7.19 6.08 29.82
N GLU A 68 8.03 5.42 29.00
CA GLU A 68 8.85 4.28 29.45
C GLU A 68 10.09 4.71 30.29
N GLY A 69 10.46 5.98 30.25
CA GLY A 69 11.64 6.51 30.96
C GLY A 69 11.40 6.95 32.41
N GLN A 70 10.16 7.02 32.88
CA GLN A 70 9.82 7.55 34.22
C GLN A 70 9.42 6.49 35.26
N GLU A 71 9.31 5.21 34.91
CA GLU A 71 8.89 4.16 35.87
C GLU A 71 10.04 3.52 36.67
N HIS A 72 11.29 3.94 36.45
CA HIS A 72 12.48 3.33 37.05
C HIS A 72 13.31 4.29 37.92
N GLU A 73 12.71 5.26 38.62
CA GLU A 73 13.46 6.05 39.61
C GLU A 73 12.58 6.59 40.75
N THR A 74 11.97 5.72 41.55
CA THR A 74 11.80 5.96 43.00
C THR A 74 11.26 4.72 43.70
N THR A 75 12.10 4.02 44.46
CA THR A 75 11.71 3.37 45.72
C THR A 75 12.98 3.23 46.54
N ASP A 76 12.94 3.88 47.71
CA ASP A 76 13.89 3.82 48.85
C ASP A 76 14.32 2.39 49.23
#